data_AF-A0A2J7PHV2-F1
#
_entry.id   AF-A0A2J7PHV2-F1
#
_cell.length_a   1.000
_cell.length_b   1.000
_cell.length_c   1.000
_cell.angle_alpha   90.00
_cell.angle_beta   90.00
_cell.angle_gamma   90.00
#
_symmetry.space_group_name_H-M   'P 1'
#
loop_
_entity.id
_entity.type
_entity.pdbx_description
1 polymer ?
#
loop_
_entity_poly.entity_id
_entity_poly.type
_entity_poly.pdbx_seq_one_letter_code
_entity_poly.pdbx_strand_id
1 'polypeptide(L)'
;MDVTQSQDSCKYSLTPRQIPPQNIVNKMIRREIYGAIKPGTHFHVAREFHQNVFPNFTIVDVEKPPCFLRKFSPDGRHFIAFSSDQTSLEIYEYRGSFAAADLVHGCKGEYIGNESDQRSDYIRSKVFERFFKLKYTVNVAQSGKQLNRECSLFTDDGCYVIVGSAVYIPDDLRPHFYEIYTNNEAVTPNPRSPLEDYSLHLVDLQEGRLCDTRTFKVDKIYLSHNQGLYLYKDTLAVLSVQHQLIHIFQLIDGFFINVHTVGRFCYEDDDLLLSSAISQGNGSNVYRPFRDATINSLKHRLLVFLFKRAKHISDTAGDPYELRKFYQHFDQFKSLRMWKMQLLDENHLLVKYAGEEVVTLQASEPNAQSSFFVVYNILNTEVLAVYENTSEEFLQLFEHFCDLFRNAKLHSESQFTCSPSNNIYARS
;
A
#
# COMPACT_ATOMS: atom_id res chain seq x y z
N MET A 1 -25.52 61.83 10.66
CA MET A 1 -26.09 60.57 10.16
C MET A 1 -25.43 60.31 8.81
N ASP A 2 -24.87 59.12 8.69
CA ASP A 2 -24.46 58.41 7.48
C ASP A 2 -23.43 59.04 6.54
N VAL A 3 -22.18 58.63 6.75
CA VAL A 3 -21.20 58.47 5.69
C VAL A 3 -20.82 56.98 5.66
N THR A 4 -21.49 56.23 4.79
CA THR A 4 -21.19 54.83 4.50
C THR A 4 -19.93 54.74 3.63
N GLN A 5 -18.93 54.05 4.16
CA GLN A 5 -17.72 53.66 3.44
C GLN A 5 -18.08 52.65 2.34
N SER A 6 -17.57 52.91 1.14
CA SER A 6 -17.67 52.09 -0.05
C SER A 6 -16.95 50.74 0.15
N GLN A 7 -17.69 49.65 0.02
CA GLN A 7 -17.17 48.29 -0.12
C GLN A 7 -16.61 48.09 -1.54
N ASP A 8 -15.28 48.04 -1.67
CA ASP A 8 -14.63 47.46 -2.86
C ASP A 8 -14.74 45.94 -2.80
N SER A 9 -15.78 45.41 -3.45
CA SER A 9 -15.91 43.97 -3.71
C SER A 9 -15.20 43.62 -5.03
N CYS A 10 -14.02 43.00 -4.92
CA CYS A 10 -13.33 42.37 -6.04
C CYS A 10 -14.20 41.28 -6.68
N LYS A 11 -14.84 41.60 -7.81
CA LYS A 11 -15.50 40.63 -8.70
C LYS A 11 -14.45 39.78 -9.43
N TYR A 12 -14.03 38.67 -8.83
CA TYR A 12 -13.43 37.58 -9.62
C TYR A 12 -14.56 36.81 -10.31
N SER A 13 -14.97 37.26 -11.50
CA SER A 13 -15.87 36.48 -12.34
C SER A 13 -15.10 35.28 -12.91
N LEU A 14 -15.32 34.09 -12.35
CA LEU A 14 -14.82 32.84 -12.92
C LEU A 14 -15.40 32.67 -14.33
N THR A 15 -14.58 32.86 -15.35
CA THR A 15 -14.98 32.60 -16.73
C THR A 15 -15.21 31.10 -16.92
N PRO A 16 -16.38 30.67 -17.43
CA PRO A 16 -16.65 29.25 -17.64
C PRO A 16 -15.63 28.67 -18.63
N ARG A 17 -14.98 27.57 -18.21
CA ARG A 17 -13.99 26.87 -19.03
C ARG A 17 -14.65 26.37 -20.32
N GLN A 18 -14.13 26.79 -21.48
CA GLN A 18 -14.53 26.18 -22.75
C GLN A 18 -14.03 24.74 -22.80
N ILE A 19 -14.97 23.79 -22.83
CA ILE A 19 -14.67 22.37 -22.98
C ILE A 19 -14.55 22.06 -24.47
N PRO A 20 -13.39 21.57 -24.95
CA PRO A 20 -13.23 21.19 -26.35
C PRO A 20 -14.16 20.02 -26.72
N PRO A 21 -14.50 19.85 -28.00
CA PRO A 21 -15.39 18.78 -28.44
C PRO A 21 -14.85 17.41 -28.03
N GLN A 22 -15.63 16.67 -27.24
CA GLN A 22 -15.27 15.36 -26.69
C GLN A 22 -15.61 14.19 -27.63
N ASN A 23 -15.86 14.44 -28.93
CA ASN A 23 -16.14 13.38 -29.88
C ASN A 23 -14.85 12.60 -30.24
N ILE A 24 -14.89 11.27 -30.19
CA ILE A 24 -13.77 10.38 -30.52
C ILE A 24 -13.22 10.62 -31.94
N VAL A 25 -14.09 10.85 -32.93
CA VAL A 25 -13.70 11.12 -34.33
C VAL A 25 -12.87 12.40 -34.42
N ASN A 26 -13.34 13.47 -33.77
CA ASN A 26 -12.63 14.75 -33.74
C ASN A 26 -11.28 14.62 -33.01
N LYS A 27 -11.22 13.87 -31.91
CA LYS A 27 -9.96 13.62 -31.20
C LYS A 27 -9.00 12.73 -32.00
N MET A 28 -9.52 11.75 -32.75
CA MET A 28 -8.73 10.87 -33.63
C MET A 28 -8.11 11.67 -34.77
N ILE A 29 -8.91 12.45 -35.50
CA ILE A 29 -8.45 13.34 -36.57
C ILE A 29 -7.39 14.32 -36.03
N ARG A 30 -7.63 14.93 -34.87
CA ARG A 30 -6.65 15.83 -34.25
C ARG A 30 -5.36 15.13 -33.89
N ARG A 31 -5.42 13.91 -33.35
CA ARG A 31 -4.25 13.10 -33.01
C ARG A 31 -3.46 12.70 -34.26
N GLU A 32 -4.12 12.32 -35.35
CA GLU A 32 -3.47 11.93 -36.60
C GLU A 32 -2.83 13.12 -37.32
N ILE A 33 -3.51 14.27 -37.36
CA ILE A 33 -3.03 15.45 -38.08
C ILE A 33 -1.95 16.20 -37.28
N TYR A 34 -2.18 16.41 -35.98
CA TYR A 34 -1.36 17.31 -35.17
C TYR A 34 -0.53 16.61 -34.09
N GLY A 35 -0.81 15.34 -33.79
CA GLY A 35 -0.14 14.60 -32.73
C GLY A 35 -0.17 15.33 -31.38
N ALA A 36 0.98 15.41 -30.73
CA ALA A 36 1.19 16.23 -29.55
C ALA A 36 1.71 17.61 -29.97
N ILE A 37 0.82 18.60 -30.01
CA ILE A 37 1.14 19.97 -30.45
C ILE A 37 2.24 20.62 -29.60
N LYS A 38 2.28 20.30 -28.30
CA LYS A 38 3.28 20.82 -27.36
C LYS A 38 4.28 19.72 -26.97
N PRO A 39 5.58 20.02 -26.86
CA PRO A 39 6.56 19.09 -26.31
C PRO A 39 6.11 18.57 -24.95
N GLY A 40 6.21 17.26 -24.73
CA GLY A 40 5.84 16.63 -23.46
C GLY A 40 4.33 16.45 -23.22
N THR A 41 3.42 16.94 -24.08
CA THR A 41 1.97 16.77 -23.86
C THR A 41 1.37 15.50 -24.47
N HIS A 42 2.20 14.61 -25.03
CA HIS A 42 1.74 13.38 -25.68
C HIS A 42 0.93 12.48 -24.74
N PHE A 43 1.32 12.36 -23.47
CA PHE A 43 0.56 11.62 -22.45
C PHE A 43 -0.82 12.23 -22.18
N HIS A 44 -0.90 13.57 -22.10
CA HIS A 44 -2.18 14.25 -21.88
C HIS A 44 -3.13 14.03 -23.06
N VAL A 45 -2.63 14.17 -24.29
CA VAL A 45 -3.42 13.94 -25.52
C VAL A 45 -3.90 12.48 -25.59
N ALA A 46 -3.02 11.52 -25.26
CA ALA A 46 -3.37 10.10 -25.22
C ALA A 46 -4.43 9.80 -24.14
N ARG A 47 -4.27 10.29 -22.91
CA ARG A 47 -5.21 10.06 -21.81
C ARG A 47 -6.58 10.68 -22.12
N GLU A 48 -6.59 11.91 -22.63
CA GLU A 48 -7.82 12.59 -23.05
C GLU A 48 -8.54 11.82 -24.17
N PHE A 49 -7.80 11.19 -25.09
CA PHE A 49 -8.40 10.34 -26.12
C PHE A 49 -9.08 9.09 -25.53
N HIS A 50 -8.37 8.36 -24.66
CA HIS A 50 -8.87 7.10 -24.09
C HIS A 50 -10.02 7.28 -23.09
N GLN A 51 -10.23 8.48 -22.54
CA GLN A 51 -11.43 8.81 -21.76
C GLN A 51 -12.75 8.63 -22.55
N ASN A 52 -12.67 8.66 -23.88
CA ASN A 52 -13.82 8.48 -24.76
C ASN A 52 -13.87 7.11 -25.44
N VAL A 53 -12.92 6.23 -25.11
CA VAL A 53 -12.92 4.84 -25.59
C VAL A 53 -13.56 4.01 -24.50
N PHE A 54 -14.75 3.48 -24.78
CA PHE A 54 -15.48 2.59 -23.90
C PHE A 54 -15.54 1.18 -24.49
N PRO A 55 -15.67 0.14 -23.66
CA PRO A 55 -15.91 -1.21 -24.15
C PRO A 55 -17.13 -1.23 -25.08
N ASN A 56 -16.96 -1.80 -26.27
CA ASN A 56 -18.02 -1.89 -27.29
C ASN A 56 -18.96 -3.08 -27.07
N PHE A 57 -18.56 -4.03 -26.22
CA PHE A 57 -19.31 -5.25 -25.97
C PHE A 57 -19.00 -5.81 -24.59
N THR A 58 -20.04 -6.24 -23.87
CA THR A 58 -19.89 -6.82 -22.53
C THR A 58 -20.39 -8.27 -22.51
N ILE A 59 -19.60 -9.18 -21.95
CA ILE A 59 -20.00 -10.56 -21.73
C ILE A 59 -20.09 -10.76 -20.23
N VAL A 60 -21.31 -11.04 -19.76
CA VAL A 60 -21.59 -11.26 -18.33
C VAL A 60 -21.46 -12.76 -18.03
N ASP A 61 -21.10 -13.09 -16.79
CA ASP A 61 -21.01 -14.46 -16.28
C ASP A 61 -20.14 -15.40 -17.15
N VAL A 62 -18.97 -14.91 -17.55
CA VAL A 62 -17.94 -15.70 -18.21
C VAL A 62 -17.50 -16.85 -17.31
N GLU A 63 -17.50 -18.07 -17.83
CA GLU A 63 -17.00 -19.22 -17.09
C GLU A 63 -15.49 -19.10 -16.91
N LYS A 64 -15.03 -19.32 -15.69
CA LYS A 64 -13.60 -19.24 -15.34
C LYS A 64 -13.14 -20.53 -14.65
N PRO A 65 -11.84 -20.86 -14.73
CA PRO A 65 -11.26 -21.95 -13.96
C PRO A 65 -11.49 -21.77 -12.45
N PRO A 66 -11.38 -22.86 -11.65
CA PRO A 66 -11.49 -22.81 -10.19
C PRO A 66 -10.25 -22.13 -9.58
N CYS A 67 -10.18 -20.81 -9.71
CA CYS A 67 -9.13 -19.93 -9.22
C CYS A 67 -9.71 -18.57 -8.78
N PHE A 68 -8.93 -17.83 -8.02
CA PHE A 68 -9.23 -16.46 -7.59
C PHE A 68 -8.44 -15.49 -8.45
N LEU A 69 -9.12 -14.90 -9.43
CA LEU A 69 -8.55 -13.90 -10.33
C LEU A 69 -8.16 -12.65 -9.52
N ARG A 70 -6.98 -12.07 -9.79
CA ARG A 70 -6.46 -10.97 -8.99
C ARG A 70 -6.23 -9.68 -9.77
N LYS A 71 -5.18 -9.61 -10.59
CA LYS A 71 -4.83 -8.37 -11.34
C LYS A 71 -3.89 -8.65 -12.51
N PHE A 72 -3.83 -7.70 -13.44
CA PHE A 72 -2.84 -7.66 -14.51
C PHE A 72 -1.49 -7.17 -13.99
N SER A 73 -0.41 -7.69 -14.57
CA SER A 73 0.93 -7.11 -14.44
C SER A 73 0.95 -5.67 -14.98
N PRO A 74 1.90 -4.82 -14.55
CA PRO A 74 1.97 -3.40 -14.94
C PRO A 74 2.05 -3.16 -16.45
N ASP A 75 2.67 -4.10 -17.17
CA ASP A 75 2.83 -4.11 -18.63
C ASP A 75 1.59 -4.66 -19.37
N GLY A 76 0.59 -5.19 -18.63
CA GLY A 76 -0.63 -5.79 -19.17
C GLY A 76 -0.45 -7.13 -19.88
N ARG A 77 0.77 -7.71 -19.90
CA ARG A 77 1.05 -8.96 -20.62
C ARG A 77 0.60 -10.20 -19.85
N HIS A 78 0.72 -10.15 -18.53
CA HIS A 78 0.38 -11.26 -17.66
C HIS A 78 -0.83 -10.92 -16.78
N PHE A 79 -1.61 -11.95 -16.45
CA PHE A 79 -2.71 -11.86 -15.52
C PHE A 79 -2.54 -12.93 -14.45
N ILE A 80 -2.52 -12.53 -13.18
CA ILE A 80 -2.30 -13.46 -12.08
C ILE A 80 -3.62 -13.90 -11.43
N ALA A 81 -3.67 -15.16 -11.04
CA ALA A 81 -4.72 -15.73 -10.21
C ALA A 81 -4.12 -16.62 -9.13
N PHE A 82 -4.83 -16.81 -8.03
CA PHE A 82 -4.49 -17.79 -7.02
C PHE A 82 -5.27 -19.06 -7.26
N SER A 83 -4.63 -20.22 -7.11
CA SER A 83 -5.31 -21.50 -7.20
C SER A 83 -6.45 -21.61 -6.16
N SER A 84 -7.43 -22.48 -6.42
CA SER A 84 -8.58 -22.69 -5.51
C SER A 84 -8.17 -23.12 -4.10
N ASP A 85 -7.08 -23.89 -3.98
CA ASP A 85 -6.49 -24.34 -2.71
C ASP A 85 -5.56 -23.29 -2.06
N GLN A 86 -5.32 -22.15 -2.74
CA GLN A 86 -4.46 -21.06 -2.29
C GLN A 86 -3.00 -21.46 -2.01
N THR A 87 -2.50 -22.50 -2.67
CA THR A 87 -1.10 -22.93 -2.56
C THR A 87 -0.24 -22.39 -3.68
N SER A 88 -0.84 -22.11 -4.83
CA SER A 88 -0.13 -21.83 -6.07
C SER A 88 -0.58 -20.52 -6.71
N LEU A 89 0.35 -19.87 -7.40
CA LEU A 89 0.09 -18.71 -8.25
C LEU A 89 0.00 -19.18 -9.70
N GLU A 90 -1.16 -18.93 -10.32
CA GLU A 90 -1.40 -19.18 -11.73
C GLU A 90 -1.12 -17.90 -12.52
N ILE A 91 -0.24 -18.01 -13.52
CA ILE A 91 0.18 -16.89 -14.37
C ILE A 91 -0.37 -17.15 -15.77
N TYR A 92 -1.30 -16.30 -16.19
CA TYR A 92 -1.91 -16.33 -17.51
C TYR A 92 -1.26 -15.30 -18.43
N GLU A 93 -1.02 -15.67 -19.67
CA GLU A 93 -0.66 -14.77 -20.75
C GLU A 93 -1.92 -14.16 -21.37
N TYR A 94 -1.97 -12.84 -21.44
CA TYR A 94 -3.07 -12.11 -22.07
C TYR A 94 -2.85 -11.99 -23.58
N ARG A 95 -3.76 -12.57 -24.37
CA ARG A 95 -3.68 -12.61 -25.84
C ARG A 95 -4.23 -11.38 -26.55
N GLY A 96 -4.63 -10.35 -25.80
CA GLY A 96 -5.16 -9.10 -26.36
C GLY A 96 -6.67 -9.09 -26.57
N SER A 97 -7.21 -7.89 -26.80
CA SER A 97 -8.66 -7.63 -26.93
C SER A 97 -9.31 -8.29 -28.15
N PHE A 98 -8.52 -8.61 -29.18
CA PHE A 98 -8.99 -9.25 -30.42
C PHE A 98 -9.15 -10.77 -30.30
N ALA A 99 -8.62 -11.40 -29.24
CA ALA A 99 -8.51 -12.86 -29.14
C ALA A 99 -9.84 -13.63 -29.18
N ALA A 100 -10.96 -12.97 -28.87
CA ALA A 100 -12.31 -13.51 -28.92
C ALA A 100 -13.22 -12.81 -29.96
N ALA A 101 -12.66 -12.02 -30.88
CA ALA A 101 -13.45 -11.27 -31.87
C ALA A 101 -14.24 -12.19 -32.82
N ASP A 102 -13.70 -13.37 -33.12
CA ASP A 102 -14.36 -14.43 -33.90
C ASP A 102 -15.60 -14.98 -33.18
N LEU A 103 -15.52 -15.17 -31.86
CA LEU A 103 -16.63 -15.69 -31.04
C LEU A 103 -17.80 -14.72 -30.99
N VAL A 104 -17.50 -13.42 -30.92
CA VAL A 104 -18.51 -12.34 -30.83
C VAL A 104 -19.02 -11.93 -32.22
N HIS A 105 -18.38 -12.41 -33.30
CA HIS A 105 -18.75 -12.04 -34.66
C HIS A 105 -20.20 -12.44 -34.99
N GLY A 106 -21.06 -11.46 -35.25
CA GLY A 106 -22.48 -11.70 -35.56
C GLY A 106 -23.39 -11.87 -34.33
N CYS A 107 -22.90 -11.57 -33.13
CA CYS A 107 -23.79 -11.28 -32.00
C CYS A 107 -24.47 -9.93 -32.24
N LYS A 108 -25.81 -9.88 -32.10
CA LYS A 108 -26.58 -8.64 -32.20
C LYS A 108 -26.71 -8.02 -30.81
N GLY A 109 -26.45 -6.72 -30.68
CA GLY A 109 -26.58 -5.98 -29.41
C GLY A 109 -25.23 -5.56 -28.82
N GLU A 110 -25.31 -4.94 -27.64
CA GLU A 110 -24.15 -4.36 -26.92
C GLU A 110 -23.63 -5.28 -25.80
N TYR A 111 -24.35 -6.35 -25.46
CA TYR A 111 -23.92 -7.30 -24.43
C TYR A 111 -24.52 -8.71 -24.62
N ILE A 112 -23.86 -9.73 -24.04
CA ILE A 112 -24.41 -11.06 -23.80
C ILE A 112 -24.72 -11.17 -22.30
N GLY A 113 -26.00 -11.18 -21.97
CA GLY A 113 -26.50 -11.38 -20.60
C GLY A 113 -26.58 -12.87 -20.25
N ASN A 114 -27.50 -13.25 -19.37
CA ASN A 114 -27.73 -14.65 -18.92
C ASN A 114 -28.81 -15.39 -19.70
N GLU A 115 -29.10 -14.95 -20.93
CA GLU A 115 -30.07 -15.62 -21.78
C GLU A 115 -29.58 -17.04 -22.12
N SER A 116 -30.50 -18.01 -22.00
CA SER A 116 -30.25 -19.45 -22.12
C SER A 116 -30.18 -19.92 -23.57
N ASP A 117 -29.36 -19.24 -24.37
CA ASP A 117 -29.13 -19.59 -25.77
C ASP A 117 -27.86 -20.43 -25.88
N GLN A 118 -27.93 -21.54 -26.62
CA GLN A 118 -26.78 -22.45 -26.85
C GLN A 118 -25.53 -21.71 -27.35
N ARG A 119 -25.73 -20.67 -28.17
CA ARG A 119 -24.63 -19.84 -28.69
C ARG A 119 -24.01 -18.97 -27.60
N SER A 120 -24.83 -18.36 -26.76
CA SER A 120 -24.38 -17.50 -25.65
C SER A 120 -23.63 -18.32 -24.60
N ASP A 121 -24.13 -19.52 -24.27
CA ASP A 121 -23.46 -20.46 -23.36
C ASP A 121 -22.09 -20.90 -23.91
N TYR A 122 -22.02 -21.21 -25.20
CA TYR A 122 -20.75 -21.54 -25.87
C TYR A 122 -19.74 -20.39 -25.81
N ILE A 123 -20.19 -19.15 -26.01
CA ILE A 123 -19.33 -17.98 -25.92
C ILE A 123 -18.82 -17.81 -24.47
N ARG A 124 -19.71 -17.84 -23.46
CA ARG A 124 -19.31 -17.69 -22.05
C ARG A 124 -18.31 -18.75 -21.59
N SER A 125 -18.42 -19.98 -22.06
CA SER A 125 -17.49 -21.07 -21.72
C SER A 125 -16.11 -20.96 -22.40
N LYS A 126 -16.01 -20.32 -23.57
CA LYS A 126 -14.75 -20.24 -24.35
C LYS A 126 -14.00 -18.92 -24.26
N VAL A 127 -14.68 -17.83 -23.91
CA VAL A 127 -14.09 -16.49 -23.90
C VAL A 127 -12.88 -16.39 -22.98
N PHE A 128 -12.94 -16.98 -21.77
CA PHE A 128 -11.81 -16.90 -20.82
C PHE A 128 -10.54 -17.54 -21.40
N GLU A 129 -10.64 -18.77 -21.90
CA GLU A 129 -9.52 -19.51 -22.51
C GLU A 129 -8.92 -18.79 -23.73
N ARG A 130 -9.75 -18.04 -24.47
CA ARG A 130 -9.29 -17.22 -25.60
C ARG A 130 -8.48 -16.02 -25.15
N PHE A 131 -8.93 -15.30 -24.14
CA PHE A 131 -8.22 -14.12 -23.63
C PHE A 131 -6.98 -14.49 -22.81
N PHE A 132 -7.08 -15.55 -22.02
CA PHE A 132 -6.09 -15.91 -21.01
C PHE A 132 -5.61 -17.34 -21.25
N LYS A 133 -4.35 -17.46 -21.67
CA LYS A 133 -3.69 -18.75 -21.79
C LYS A 133 -2.89 -18.99 -20.51
N LEU A 134 -3.16 -20.07 -19.79
CA LEU A 134 -2.32 -20.47 -18.66
C LEU A 134 -0.89 -20.71 -19.15
N LYS A 135 0.07 -19.95 -18.62
CA LYS A 135 1.49 -20.03 -18.98
C LYS A 135 2.28 -20.81 -17.93
N TYR A 136 2.07 -20.49 -16.65
CA TYR A 136 2.74 -21.13 -15.53
C TYR A 136 1.80 -21.34 -14.34
N THR A 137 2.08 -22.38 -13.57
CA THR A 137 1.51 -22.61 -12.24
C THR A 137 2.66 -22.78 -11.27
N VAL A 138 2.90 -21.77 -10.44
CA VAL A 138 4.01 -21.74 -9.49
C VAL A 138 3.50 -22.16 -8.12
N ASN A 139 4.00 -23.26 -7.58
CA ASN A 139 3.70 -23.65 -6.20
C ASN A 139 4.50 -22.78 -5.23
N VAL A 140 3.81 -21.97 -4.42
CA VAL A 140 4.43 -20.96 -3.55
C VAL A 140 4.31 -21.34 -2.09
N ALA A 141 3.10 -21.69 -1.65
CA ALA A 141 2.80 -22.03 -0.28
C ALA A 141 2.90 -23.54 -0.06
N GLN A 142 3.99 -23.96 0.56
CA GLN A 142 4.22 -25.33 1.00
C GLN A 142 3.82 -25.48 2.48
N SER A 143 3.43 -26.69 2.89
CA SER A 143 3.22 -27.09 4.29
C SER A 143 2.05 -26.41 5.03
N GLY A 144 0.87 -26.34 4.40
CA GLY A 144 -0.36 -25.84 5.04
C GLY A 144 -0.48 -24.31 5.10
N LYS A 145 0.50 -23.59 4.55
CA LYS A 145 0.41 -22.15 4.26
C LYS A 145 -0.71 -21.88 3.26
N GLN A 146 -1.44 -20.78 3.47
CA GLN A 146 -2.41 -20.29 2.50
C GLN A 146 -1.99 -18.91 2.00
N LEU A 147 -1.97 -18.74 0.68
CA LEU A 147 -1.75 -17.44 0.05
C LEU A 147 -2.92 -16.51 0.34
N ASN A 148 -2.62 -15.27 0.73
CA ASN A 148 -3.61 -14.23 0.84
C ASN A 148 -3.95 -13.70 -0.56
N ARG A 149 -5.19 -13.94 -0.99
CA ARG A 149 -5.71 -13.58 -2.32
C ARG A 149 -5.66 -12.08 -2.61
N GLU A 150 -5.57 -11.25 -1.57
CA GLU A 150 -5.53 -9.79 -1.71
C GLU A 150 -4.10 -9.24 -1.62
N CYS A 151 -3.12 -10.07 -1.31
CA CYS A 151 -1.73 -9.66 -1.19
C CYS A 151 -1.00 -9.84 -2.51
N SER A 152 -0.77 -8.75 -3.23
CA SER A 152 0.05 -8.78 -4.44
C SER A 152 0.62 -7.41 -4.76
N LEU A 153 1.95 -7.34 -4.89
CA LEU A 153 2.71 -6.16 -5.29
C LEU A 153 3.58 -6.52 -6.48
N PHE A 154 3.58 -5.70 -7.53
CA PHE A 154 4.45 -5.93 -8.69
C PHE A 154 5.61 -4.97 -8.62
N THR A 155 6.78 -5.44 -9.07
CA THR A 155 7.91 -4.57 -9.36
C THR A 155 7.61 -3.70 -10.58
N ASP A 156 8.27 -2.53 -10.67
CA ASP A 156 8.04 -1.55 -11.74
C ASP A 156 8.38 -2.08 -13.13
N ASP A 157 9.36 -2.98 -13.22
CA ASP A 157 9.75 -3.67 -14.45
C ASP A 157 8.75 -4.74 -14.90
N GLY A 158 7.77 -5.09 -14.05
CA GLY A 158 6.78 -6.12 -14.31
C GLY A 158 7.35 -7.55 -14.38
N CYS A 159 8.62 -7.75 -13.99
CA CYS A 159 9.26 -9.06 -14.01
C CYS A 159 8.88 -9.91 -12.79
N TYR A 160 8.65 -9.27 -11.64
CA TYR A 160 8.39 -9.98 -10.39
C TYR A 160 7.07 -9.58 -9.74
N VAL A 161 6.53 -10.53 -8.97
CA VAL A 161 5.39 -10.30 -8.08
C VAL A 161 5.70 -10.81 -6.69
N ILE A 162 5.39 -9.98 -5.70
CA ILE A 162 5.43 -10.32 -4.28
C ILE A 162 4.04 -10.77 -3.86
N VAL A 163 3.93 -11.98 -3.32
CA VAL A 163 2.69 -12.52 -2.74
C VAL A 163 2.94 -12.93 -1.29
N GLY A 164 1.92 -12.76 -0.45
CA GLY A 164 1.98 -13.09 0.97
C GLY A 164 1.21 -14.37 1.27
N SER A 165 1.76 -15.22 2.14
CA SER A 165 1.04 -16.33 2.78
C SER A 165 1.02 -16.16 4.30
N ALA A 166 0.05 -16.81 4.93
CA ALA A 166 -0.08 -16.85 6.38
C ALA A 166 -0.42 -18.28 6.84
N VAL A 167 0.02 -18.62 8.05
CA VAL A 167 -0.37 -19.83 8.78
C VAL A 167 -0.80 -19.44 10.18
N TYR A 168 -1.99 -19.88 10.55
CA TYR A 168 -2.47 -19.77 11.93
C TYR A 168 -1.62 -20.65 12.84
N ILE A 169 -1.21 -20.10 13.98
CA ILE A 169 -0.47 -20.84 15.00
C ILE A 169 -1.50 -21.62 15.82
N PRO A 170 -1.47 -22.98 15.81
CA PRO A 170 -2.45 -23.77 16.56
C PRO A 170 -2.44 -23.43 18.05
N ASP A 171 -3.62 -23.44 18.69
CA ASP A 171 -3.76 -23.04 20.11
C ASP A 171 -2.94 -23.91 21.09
N ASP A 172 -2.65 -25.16 20.69
CA ASP A 172 -1.79 -26.10 21.44
C ASP A 172 -0.31 -25.71 21.40
N LEU A 173 0.12 -25.05 20.31
CA LEU A 173 1.47 -24.53 20.10
C LEU A 173 1.51 -23.09 20.59
N ARG A 174 1.50 -22.89 21.91
CA ARG A 174 1.66 -21.55 22.48
C ARG A 174 3.10 -21.05 22.24
N PRO A 175 3.29 -19.95 21.49
CA PRO A 175 4.62 -19.38 21.28
C PRO A 175 5.26 -19.01 22.61
N HIS A 176 6.58 -19.02 22.66
CA HIS A 176 7.28 -18.60 23.87
C HIS A 176 7.04 -17.12 24.14
N PHE A 177 6.96 -16.74 25.43
CA PHE A 177 6.68 -15.37 25.85
C PHE A 177 7.60 -14.34 25.18
N TYR A 178 8.90 -14.64 25.07
CA TYR A 178 9.88 -13.74 24.47
C TYR A 178 9.92 -13.76 22.93
N GLU A 179 9.18 -14.67 22.29
CA GLU A 179 8.93 -14.63 20.85
C GLU A 179 7.77 -13.68 20.53
N ILE A 180 6.77 -13.61 21.41
CA ILE A 180 5.65 -12.67 21.31
C ILE A 180 6.12 -11.24 21.64
N TYR A 181 6.83 -11.10 22.76
CA TYR A 181 7.32 -9.83 23.27
C TYR A 181 8.82 -9.68 23.02
N THR A 182 9.16 -9.36 21.77
CA THR A 182 10.54 -9.20 21.32
C THR A 182 11.19 -7.89 21.79
N ASN A 183 10.39 -6.91 22.21
CA ASN A 183 10.83 -5.65 22.82
C ASN A 183 9.74 -5.09 23.74
N ASN A 184 10.05 -4.02 24.48
CA ASN A 184 9.16 -3.41 25.48
C ASN A 184 7.99 -2.59 24.89
N GLU A 185 7.94 -2.40 23.57
CA GLU A 185 6.84 -1.75 22.86
C GLU A 185 5.97 -2.74 22.08
N ALA A 186 6.33 -4.03 22.07
CA ALA A 186 5.53 -5.08 21.45
C ALA A 186 4.09 -5.02 21.98
N VAL A 187 3.15 -5.31 21.08
CA VAL A 187 1.72 -5.17 21.34
C VAL A 187 1.19 -6.39 22.07
N THR A 188 0.16 -6.21 22.90
CA THR A 188 -0.48 -7.34 23.59
C THR A 188 -1.39 -8.09 22.61
N PRO A 189 -1.13 -9.38 22.31
CA PRO A 189 -2.01 -10.15 21.43
C PRO A 189 -3.40 -10.32 22.04
N ASN A 190 -4.41 -10.40 21.18
CA ASN A 190 -5.77 -10.64 21.63
C ASN A 190 -6.54 -11.51 20.62
N PRO A 191 -7.70 -12.07 21.00
CA PRO A 191 -8.47 -12.95 20.10
C PRO A 191 -8.98 -12.28 18.82
N ARG A 192 -9.14 -10.95 18.79
CA ARG A 192 -9.52 -10.19 17.58
C ARG A 192 -8.35 -9.94 16.64
N SER A 193 -7.11 -10.10 17.13
CA SER A 193 -5.88 -9.97 16.36
C SER A 193 -4.95 -11.15 16.65
N PRO A 194 -5.28 -12.36 16.14
CA PRO A 194 -4.46 -13.53 16.32
C PRO A 194 -3.11 -13.37 15.62
N LEU A 195 -2.09 -13.98 16.23
CA LEU A 195 -0.74 -14.06 15.68
C LEU A 195 -0.64 -15.20 14.68
N GLU A 196 0.13 -14.97 13.62
CA GLU A 196 0.29 -15.91 12.52
C GLU A 196 1.76 -15.91 12.09
N ASP A 197 2.16 -17.01 11.47
CA ASP A 197 3.44 -17.08 10.76
C ASP A 197 3.22 -16.60 9.32
N TYR A 198 3.74 -15.42 9.01
CA TYR A 198 3.66 -14.82 7.69
C TYR A 198 4.86 -15.18 6.83
N SER A 199 4.66 -15.28 5.52
CA SER A 199 5.75 -15.43 4.56
C SER A 199 5.50 -14.58 3.33
N LEU A 200 6.50 -13.81 2.92
CA LEU A 200 6.50 -13.06 1.67
C LEU A 200 7.32 -13.83 0.65
N HIS A 201 6.76 -14.01 -0.53
CA HIS A 201 7.32 -14.82 -1.60
C HIS A 201 7.51 -13.94 -2.83
N LEU A 202 8.69 -14.02 -3.45
CA LEU A 202 8.99 -13.34 -4.69
C LEU A 202 8.90 -14.34 -5.84
N VAL A 203 8.02 -14.10 -6.79
CA VAL A 203 7.78 -14.97 -7.95
C VAL A 203 8.18 -14.23 -9.22
N ASP A 204 8.96 -14.89 -10.06
CA ASP A 204 9.35 -14.45 -11.40
C ASP A 204 8.22 -14.80 -12.40
N LEU A 205 7.69 -13.76 -13.05
CA LEU A 205 6.60 -13.87 -14.01
C LEU A 205 7.07 -14.32 -15.40
N GLN A 206 8.35 -14.11 -15.72
CA GLN A 206 8.90 -14.47 -17.03
C GLN A 206 9.18 -15.96 -17.10
N GLU A 207 9.88 -16.49 -16.09
CA GLU A 207 10.29 -17.90 -16.01
C GLU A 207 9.28 -18.77 -15.23
N GLY A 208 8.36 -18.16 -14.48
CA GLY A 208 7.34 -18.89 -13.73
C GLY A 208 7.92 -19.69 -12.56
N ARG A 209 8.81 -19.07 -11.78
CA ARG A 209 9.50 -19.73 -10.65
C ARG A 209 9.45 -18.90 -9.37
N LEU A 210 9.48 -19.58 -8.23
CA LEU A 210 9.68 -18.97 -6.93
C LEU A 210 11.17 -18.63 -6.76
N CYS A 211 11.48 -17.35 -6.54
CA CYS A 211 12.87 -16.88 -6.42
C CYS A 211 13.35 -16.85 -4.98
N ASP A 212 12.60 -16.20 -4.09
CA ASP A 212 12.99 -16.06 -2.68
C ASP A 212 11.76 -16.04 -1.76
N THR A 213 11.98 -16.31 -0.47
CA THR A 213 10.95 -16.32 0.56
C THR A 213 11.50 -15.78 1.88
N ARG A 214 10.79 -14.80 2.46
CA ARG A 214 11.08 -14.23 3.79
C ARG A 214 9.96 -14.57 4.75
N THR A 215 10.30 -15.12 5.91
CA THR A 215 9.35 -15.60 6.92
C THR A 215 9.39 -14.72 8.17
N PHE A 216 8.21 -14.33 8.66
CA PHE A 216 8.01 -13.60 9.91
C PHE A 216 7.20 -14.50 10.84
N LYS A 217 7.74 -14.82 12.02
CA LYS A 217 7.13 -15.76 12.95
C LYS A 217 6.45 -15.01 14.09
N VAL A 218 5.32 -15.55 14.57
CA VAL A 218 4.64 -15.02 15.77
C VAL A 218 4.35 -13.51 15.66
N ASP A 219 3.93 -13.08 14.48
CA ASP A 219 3.78 -11.66 14.15
C ASP A 219 2.31 -11.32 13.81
N LYS A 220 2.05 -10.03 13.62
CA LYS A 220 0.86 -9.50 12.98
C LYS A 220 1.25 -8.58 11.82
N ILE A 221 1.04 -9.05 10.60
CA ILE A 221 1.26 -8.28 9.36
C ILE A 221 -0.05 -8.25 8.57
N TYR A 222 -0.57 -7.06 8.28
CA TYR A 222 -1.81 -6.91 7.53
C TYR A 222 -1.59 -7.11 6.02
N LEU A 223 -1.62 -8.36 5.55
CA LEU A 223 -1.47 -8.70 4.13
C LEU A 223 -2.67 -8.29 3.27
N SER A 224 -3.87 -8.28 3.83
CA SER A 224 -5.10 -7.91 3.10
C SER A 224 -5.02 -6.48 2.59
N HIS A 225 -5.39 -6.29 1.32
CA HIS A 225 -5.24 -5.04 0.58
C HIS A 225 -3.83 -4.41 0.66
N ASN A 226 -2.78 -5.22 0.90
CA ASN A 226 -1.41 -4.76 1.09
C ASN A 226 -1.25 -3.70 2.21
N GLN A 227 -2.09 -3.68 3.26
CA GLN A 227 -2.06 -2.58 4.24
C GLN A 227 -0.77 -2.54 5.10
N GLY A 228 -0.13 -3.67 5.31
CA GLY A 228 1.13 -3.81 6.03
C GLY A 228 2.36 -3.87 5.13
N LEU A 229 2.19 -3.79 3.81
CA LEU A 229 3.26 -3.92 2.83
C LEU A 229 3.26 -2.74 1.87
N TYR A 230 4.42 -2.17 1.59
CA TYR A 230 4.52 -1.11 0.60
C TYR A 230 5.78 -1.31 -0.23
N LEU A 231 5.63 -1.35 -1.55
CA LEU A 231 6.74 -1.47 -2.48
C LEU A 231 6.87 -0.15 -3.24
N TYR A 232 8.01 0.51 -3.12
CA TYR A 232 8.36 1.69 -3.92
C TYR A 232 9.58 1.33 -4.76
N LYS A 233 9.43 1.30 -6.09
CA LYS A 233 10.45 0.78 -7.01
C LYS A 233 10.90 -0.64 -6.64
N ASP A 234 12.13 -0.78 -6.20
CA ASP A 234 12.79 -2.00 -5.73
C ASP A 234 12.83 -2.09 -4.19
N THR A 235 12.33 -1.10 -3.47
CA THR A 235 12.36 -1.04 -2.01
C THR A 235 11.02 -1.46 -1.41
N LEU A 236 10.99 -2.62 -0.73
CA LEU A 236 9.84 -3.15 -0.01
C LEU A 236 9.96 -2.81 1.47
N ALA A 237 8.98 -2.10 2.01
CA ALA A 237 8.76 -1.97 3.44
C ALA A 237 7.70 -2.99 3.92
N VAL A 238 7.93 -3.59 5.10
CA VAL A 238 7.02 -4.51 5.80
C VAL A 238 6.83 -4.04 7.24
N LEU A 239 5.59 -3.76 7.63
CA LEU A 239 5.25 -3.36 9.01
C LEU A 239 4.88 -4.59 9.84
N SER A 240 5.74 -4.91 10.81
CA SER A 240 5.45 -5.81 11.93
C SER A 240 4.66 -5.05 13.00
N VAL A 241 3.35 -5.26 13.03
CA VAL A 241 2.47 -4.59 13.99
C VAL A 241 2.65 -5.19 15.39
N GLN A 242 2.85 -6.50 15.50
CA GLN A 242 3.04 -7.16 16.78
C GLN A 242 4.35 -6.69 17.45
N HIS A 243 5.45 -6.65 16.70
CA HIS A 243 6.76 -6.30 17.25
C HIS A 243 7.09 -4.82 17.14
N GLN A 244 6.24 -4.00 16.52
CA GLN A 244 6.49 -2.57 16.33
C GLN A 244 7.84 -2.32 15.61
N LEU A 245 8.02 -3.01 14.48
CA LEU A 245 9.20 -2.89 13.62
C LEU A 245 8.75 -2.66 12.16
N ILE A 246 9.54 -1.90 11.41
CA ILE A 246 9.42 -1.76 9.97
C ILE A 246 10.67 -2.38 9.36
N HIS A 247 10.51 -3.47 8.62
CA HIS A 247 11.58 -4.11 7.87
C HIS A 247 11.64 -3.51 6.47
N ILE A 248 12.83 -3.11 6.04
CA ILE A 248 13.07 -2.53 4.72
C ILE A 248 13.96 -3.51 3.95
N PHE A 249 13.42 -4.02 2.85
CA PHE A 249 14.10 -4.92 1.94
C PHE A 249 14.32 -4.24 0.59
N GLN A 250 15.48 -4.47 -0.01
CA GLN A 250 15.73 -4.14 -1.41
C GLN A 250 15.63 -5.41 -2.25
N LEU A 251 14.96 -5.31 -3.39
CA LEU A 251 14.80 -6.38 -4.35
C LEU A 251 15.94 -6.30 -5.37
N ILE A 252 16.86 -7.26 -5.33
CA ILE A 252 17.99 -7.35 -6.27
C ILE A 252 18.04 -8.76 -6.83
N ASP A 253 18.01 -8.88 -8.17
CA ASP A 253 18.16 -10.14 -8.91
C ASP A 253 17.27 -11.30 -8.41
N GLY A 254 16.05 -10.99 -7.97
CA GLY A 254 15.10 -11.99 -7.46
C GLY A 254 15.33 -12.39 -6.00
N PHE A 255 16.05 -11.60 -5.20
CA PHE A 255 16.24 -11.83 -3.78
C PHE A 255 15.76 -10.65 -2.93
N PHE A 256 15.27 -10.94 -1.72
CA PHE A 256 14.96 -9.94 -0.71
C PHE A 256 16.19 -9.66 0.15
N ILE A 257 16.86 -8.53 -0.04
CA ILE A 257 18.01 -8.13 0.78
C ILE A 257 17.50 -7.24 1.91
N ASN A 258 17.66 -7.64 3.17
CA ASN A 258 17.31 -6.77 4.30
C ASN A 258 18.35 -5.64 4.37
N VAL A 259 17.89 -4.40 4.17
CA VAL A 259 18.74 -3.22 4.22
C VAL A 259 18.65 -2.59 5.60
N HIS A 260 17.43 -2.36 6.09
CA HIS A 260 17.24 -1.70 7.39
C HIS A 260 16.09 -2.32 8.18
N THR A 261 16.16 -2.20 9.51
CA THR A 261 15.04 -2.49 10.41
C THR A 261 14.84 -1.30 11.34
N VAL A 262 13.70 -0.63 11.23
CA VAL A 262 13.39 0.60 11.96
C VAL A 262 12.39 0.30 13.07
N GLY A 263 12.71 0.67 14.31
CA GLY A 263 11.78 0.56 15.45
C GLY A 263 12.49 0.66 16.79
N ARG A 264 12.88 -0.49 17.36
CA ARG A 264 13.69 -0.56 18.60
C ARG A 264 14.98 0.25 18.46
N PHE A 265 15.69 0.00 17.37
CA PHE A 265 16.86 0.76 16.94
C PHE A 265 16.55 1.49 15.65
N CYS A 266 17.36 2.50 15.35
CA CYS A 266 17.27 3.27 14.11
C CYS A 266 18.53 3.09 13.25
N TYR A 267 19.68 2.81 13.86
CA TYR A 267 20.91 2.45 13.15
C TYR A 267 21.20 0.95 13.30
N GLU A 268 21.94 0.39 12.35
CA GLU A 268 22.29 -1.04 12.32
C GLU A 268 23.30 -1.43 13.39
N ASP A 269 24.21 -0.53 13.75
CA ASP A 269 25.26 -0.74 14.74
C ASP A 269 24.79 -0.54 16.19
N ASP A 270 23.59 0.02 16.40
CA ASP A 270 23.00 0.25 17.73
C ASP A 270 22.93 -1.05 18.57
N ASP A 271 22.53 -2.17 17.96
CA ASP A 271 22.40 -3.45 18.67
C ASP A 271 23.76 -4.00 19.10
N LEU A 272 24.78 -3.82 18.25
CA LEU A 272 26.15 -4.22 18.56
C LEU A 272 26.73 -3.37 19.71
N LEU A 273 26.50 -2.06 19.66
CA LEU A 273 26.95 -1.14 20.71
C LEU A 273 26.28 -1.47 22.05
N LEU A 274 24.97 -1.67 22.05
CA LEU A 274 24.23 -2.00 23.27
C LEU A 274 24.62 -3.36 23.84
N SER A 275 24.71 -4.39 22.99
CA SER A 275 25.11 -5.74 23.43
C SER A 275 26.52 -5.72 24.04
N SER A 276 27.47 -4.98 23.46
CA SER A 276 28.82 -4.85 24.00
C SER A 276 28.85 -4.20 25.40
N ALA A 277 28.00 -3.21 25.66
CA ALA A 277 27.90 -2.55 26.96
C ALA A 277 27.23 -3.43 28.02
N ILE A 278 26.18 -4.18 27.65
CA ILE A 278 25.41 -4.99 28.59
C ILE A 278 26.16 -6.27 28.98
N SER A 279 26.90 -6.89 28.05
CA SER A 279 27.72 -8.07 28.32
C SER A 279 28.86 -7.81 29.32
N GLN A 280 29.27 -6.56 29.51
CA GLN A 280 30.29 -6.19 30.51
C GLN A 280 29.73 -6.06 31.94
N GLY A 281 28.42 -5.89 32.11
CA GLY A 281 27.81 -5.55 33.41
C GLY A 281 27.12 -6.69 34.16
N ASN A 282 26.65 -7.74 33.48
CA ASN A 282 25.80 -8.77 34.09
C ASN A 282 26.38 -10.18 33.93
N GLY A 283 26.93 -10.72 35.01
CA GLY A 283 27.20 -12.15 35.11
C GLY A 283 25.91 -12.96 35.07
N SER A 284 25.80 -13.91 34.14
CA SER A 284 24.78 -14.97 34.04
C SER A 284 23.34 -14.61 33.63
N ASN A 285 22.89 -13.36 33.70
CA ASN A 285 21.53 -13.01 33.26
C ASN A 285 21.46 -12.74 31.75
N VAL A 286 20.74 -13.61 31.02
CA VAL A 286 20.43 -13.40 29.60
C VAL A 286 19.67 -12.08 29.45
N TYR A 287 20.28 -11.12 28.76
CA TYR A 287 19.65 -9.84 28.45
C TYR A 287 18.38 -10.05 27.61
N ARG A 288 17.28 -9.41 28.01
CA ARG A 288 15.97 -9.52 27.34
C ARG A 288 15.46 -8.12 26.99
N PRO A 289 15.37 -7.76 25.70
CA PRO A 289 14.87 -6.46 25.24
C PRO A 289 13.51 -6.04 25.80
N PHE A 290 12.63 -7.01 26.07
CA PHE A 290 11.34 -6.76 26.70
C PHE A 290 11.43 -6.03 28.05
N ARG A 291 12.55 -6.19 28.77
CA ARG A 291 12.76 -5.56 30.09
C ARG A 291 13.47 -4.22 30.01
N ASP A 292 13.66 -3.67 28.82
CA ASP A 292 14.29 -2.36 28.65
C ASP A 292 13.44 -1.29 29.34
N ALA A 293 14.07 -0.54 30.25
CA ALA A 293 13.44 0.62 30.90
C ALA A 293 13.41 1.84 29.96
N THR A 294 14.28 1.84 28.95
CA THR A 294 14.41 2.93 27.96
C THR A 294 13.34 2.85 26.89
N ILE A 295 12.94 4.01 26.37
CA ILE A 295 12.05 4.11 25.21
C ILE A 295 12.83 3.70 23.95
N ASN A 296 12.18 3.01 23.02
CA ASN A 296 12.80 2.63 21.75
C ASN A 296 13.21 3.86 20.93
N SER A 297 14.22 3.69 20.08
CA SER A 297 14.87 4.80 19.36
C SER A 297 13.91 5.59 18.48
N LEU A 298 13.05 4.90 17.70
CA LEU A 298 12.07 5.56 16.83
C LEU A 298 11.06 6.37 17.64
N LYS A 299 10.50 5.78 18.70
CA LYS A 299 9.53 6.46 19.56
C LYS A 299 10.17 7.61 20.33
N HIS A 300 11.40 7.45 20.79
CA HIS A 300 12.15 8.52 21.44
C HIS A 300 12.34 9.71 20.50
N ARG A 301 12.70 9.47 19.23
CA ARG A 301 12.84 10.54 18.21
C ARG A 301 11.52 11.27 17.96
N LEU A 302 10.40 10.54 17.92
CA LEU A 302 9.05 11.13 17.86
C LEU A 302 8.78 12.04 19.07
N LEU A 303 9.02 11.56 20.29
CA LEU A 303 8.79 12.34 21.52
C LEU A 303 9.69 13.58 21.58
N VAL A 304 10.96 13.46 21.17
CA VAL A 304 11.89 14.58 21.10
C VAL A 304 11.44 15.62 20.08
N PHE A 305 10.93 15.19 18.91
CA PHE A 305 10.38 16.10 17.92
C PHE A 305 9.19 16.89 18.48
N LEU A 306 8.23 16.21 19.11
CA LEU A 306 7.06 16.83 19.73
C LEU A 306 7.45 17.81 20.84
N PHE A 307 8.41 17.44 21.70
CA PHE A 307 8.94 18.31 22.74
C PHE A 307 9.61 19.56 22.15
N LYS A 308 10.50 19.41 21.16
CA LYS A 308 11.19 20.52 20.51
C LYS A 308 10.19 21.49 19.86
N ARG A 309 9.16 20.96 19.21
CA ARG A 309 8.07 21.76 18.63
C ARG A 309 7.31 22.54 19.72
N ALA A 310 6.87 21.87 20.79
CA ALA A 310 6.15 22.52 21.88
C ALA A 310 6.99 23.61 22.57
N LYS A 311 8.28 23.34 22.78
CA LYS A 311 9.25 24.31 23.32
C LYS A 311 9.42 25.51 22.40
N HIS A 312 9.62 25.30 21.10
CA HIS A 312 9.77 26.39 20.13
C HIS A 312 8.54 27.31 20.09
N ILE A 313 7.33 26.74 20.12
CA ILE A 313 6.09 27.52 20.16
C ILE A 313 5.99 28.30 21.48
N SER A 314 6.30 27.65 22.61
CA SER A 314 6.27 28.30 23.93
C SER A 314 7.27 29.45 24.03
N ASP A 315 8.50 29.26 23.52
CA ASP A 315 9.56 30.26 23.51
C ASP A 315 9.19 31.45 22.59
N THR A 316 8.55 31.18 21.44
CA THR A 316 8.14 32.21 20.48
C THR A 316 6.92 33.01 20.95
N ALA A 317 5.94 32.34 21.58
CA ALA A 317 4.74 32.99 22.12
C ALA A 317 4.96 33.62 23.50
N GLY A 318 6.03 33.24 24.21
CA GLY A 318 6.29 33.63 25.60
C GLY A 318 5.34 32.99 26.62
N ASP A 319 4.60 31.94 26.23
CA ASP A 319 3.62 31.23 27.06
C ASP A 319 3.99 29.74 27.21
N PRO A 320 4.18 29.21 28.44
CA PRO A 320 4.49 27.80 28.65
C PRO A 320 3.31 26.83 28.40
N TYR A 321 2.16 27.30 27.94
CA TYR A 321 0.96 26.49 27.72
C TYR A 321 1.21 25.23 26.86
N GLU A 322 1.85 25.36 25.70
CA GLU A 322 2.10 24.22 24.80
C GLU A 322 3.05 23.18 25.42
N LEU A 323 4.06 23.66 26.15
CA LEU A 323 4.97 22.77 26.87
C LEU A 323 4.25 22.00 27.99
N ARG A 324 3.34 22.66 28.72
CA ARG A 324 2.49 21.98 29.72
C ARG A 324 1.57 20.95 29.08
N LYS A 325 0.98 21.27 27.93
CA LYS A 325 0.15 20.34 27.15
C LYS A 325 0.96 19.10 26.73
N PHE A 326 2.20 19.27 26.30
CA PHE A 326 3.08 18.13 26.00
C PHE A 326 3.27 17.22 27.21
N TYR A 327 3.62 17.78 28.38
CA TYR A 327 3.79 16.99 29.60
C TYR A 327 2.50 16.31 30.07
N GLN A 328 1.35 16.99 29.93
CA GLN A 328 0.05 16.42 30.26
C GLN A 328 -0.28 15.19 29.41
N HIS A 329 0.08 15.19 28.13
CA HIS A 329 -0.22 14.10 27.19
C HIS A 329 0.98 13.15 26.97
N PHE A 330 2.06 13.30 27.74
CA PHE A 330 3.30 12.54 27.54
C PHE A 330 3.07 11.03 27.55
N ASP A 331 2.31 10.52 28.52
CA ASP A 331 2.01 9.09 28.64
C ASP A 331 1.16 8.58 27.47
N GLN A 332 0.29 9.43 26.91
CA GLN A 332 -0.49 9.10 25.71
C GLN A 332 0.42 9.00 24.49
N PHE A 333 1.35 9.95 24.29
CA PHE A 333 2.32 9.86 23.19
C PHE A 333 3.24 8.64 23.34
N LYS A 334 3.64 8.31 24.56
CA LYS A 334 4.45 7.12 24.87
C LYS A 334 3.69 5.82 24.60
N SER A 335 2.38 5.79 24.82
CA SER A 335 1.55 4.59 24.60
C SER A 335 1.15 4.37 23.14
N LEU A 336 1.39 5.33 22.24
CA LEU A 336 1.14 5.17 20.81
C LEU A 336 1.88 3.96 20.23
N ARG A 337 1.24 3.34 19.23
CA ARG A 337 1.72 2.19 18.47
C ARG A 337 1.57 2.46 16.97
N MET A 338 2.54 1.99 16.18
CA MET A 338 2.49 1.97 14.73
C MET A 338 1.35 1.08 14.26
N TRP A 339 0.49 1.64 13.43
CA TRP A 339 -0.68 0.98 12.89
C TRP A 339 -0.57 0.74 11.38
N LYS A 340 -0.07 1.76 10.66
CA LYS A 340 0.12 1.71 9.20
C LYS A 340 1.41 2.42 8.82
N MET A 341 1.94 2.06 7.66
CA MET A 341 3.08 2.75 7.08
C MET A 341 2.88 2.91 5.57
N GLN A 342 3.67 3.80 4.98
CA GLN A 342 3.77 4.01 3.55
C GLN A 342 5.16 4.57 3.23
N LEU A 343 5.82 4.07 2.18
CA LEU A 343 7.00 4.75 1.63
C LEU A 343 6.52 5.92 0.77
N LEU A 344 7.06 7.11 1.04
CA LEU A 344 6.84 8.30 0.22
C LEU A 344 7.85 8.37 -0.93
N ASP A 345 9.06 7.89 -0.67
CA ASP A 345 10.13 7.67 -1.64
C ASP A 345 11.09 6.58 -1.09
N GLU A 346 12.31 6.50 -1.64
CA GLU A 346 13.35 5.54 -1.21
C GLU A 346 13.79 5.72 0.25
N ASN A 347 13.67 6.93 0.81
CA ASN A 347 14.28 7.30 2.10
C ASN A 347 13.26 7.79 3.14
N HIS A 348 12.03 8.10 2.76
CA HIS A 348 11.03 8.69 3.63
C HIS A 348 9.85 7.74 3.87
N LEU A 349 9.56 7.51 5.14
CA LEU A 349 8.39 6.76 5.61
C LEU A 349 7.34 7.71 6.17
N LEU A 350 6.10 7.49 5.79
CA LEU A 350 4.93 7.99 6.48
C LEU A 350 4.39 6.89 7.39
N VAL A 351 4.48 7.08 8.70
CA VAL A 351 4.01 6.13 9.71
C VAL A 351 2.80 6.70 10.43
N LYS A 352 1.70 5.93 10.45
CA LYS A 352 0.51 6.25 11.23
C LYS A 352 0.59 5.59 12.60
N TYR A 353 0.59 6.41 13.65
CA TYR A 353 0.49 6.00 15.03
C TYR A 353 -0.93 6.15 15.56
N ALA A 354 -1.36 5.19 16.37
CA ALA A 354 -2.65 5.20 17.06
C ALA A 354 -2.53 4.53 18.45
N GLY A 355 -3.59 4.60 19.25
CA GLY A 355 -3.64 3.87 20.52
C GLY A 355 -3.63 2.35 20.31
N GLU A 356 -3.12 1.59 21.28
CA GLU A 356 -3.00 0.13 21.20
C GLU A 356 -4.35 -0.56 20.92
N GLU A 357 -5.46 -0.04 21.47
CA GLU A 357 -6.81 -0.57 21.21
C GLU A 357 -7.23 -0.45 19.74
N VAL A 358 -6.77 0.58 19.02
CA VAL A 358 -7.01 0.74 17.57
C VAL A 358 -6.16 -0.25 16.80
N VAL A 359 -4.86 -0.30 17.14
CA VAL A 359 -3.88 -1.16 16.46
C VAL A 359 -4.27 -2.63 16.59
N THR A 360 -4.86 -3.01 17.72
CA THR A 360 -5.26 -4.38 18.01
C THR A 360 -6.72 -4.71 17.68
N LEU A 361 -7.41 -3.84 16.94
CA LEU A 361 -8.81 -4.00 16.51
C LEU A 361 -9.81 -4.19 17.67
N GLN A 362 -9.50 -3.64 18.84
CA GLN A 362 -10.40 -3.63 20.00
C GLN A 362 -11.38 -2.47 19.95
N ALA A 363 -10.95 -1.34 19.40
CA ALA A 363 -11.78 -0.16 19.20
C ALA A 363 -12.93 -0.41 18.20
N SER A 364 -14.14 0.00 18.57
CA SER A 364 -15.32 -0.09 17.67
C SER A 364 -15.25 0.89 16.50
N GLU A 365 -14.68 2.08 16.72
CA GLU A 365 -14.55 3.14 15.72
C GLU A 365 -13.08 3.60 15.59
N PRO A 366 -12.23 2.84 14.90
CA PRO A 366 -10.79 3.09 14.84
C PRO A 366 -10.41 4.42 14.17
N ASN A 367 -11.24 4.91 13.24
CA ASN A 367 -10.99 6.17 12.52
C ASN A 367 -11.44 7.42 13.29
N ALA A 368 -12.30 7.26 14.30
CA ALA A 368 -12.74 8.37 15.16
C ALA A 368 -11.72 8.69 16.26
N GLN A 369 -10.80 7.75 16.55
CA GLN A 369 -9.77 7.94 17.57
C GLN A 369 -8.61 8.81 17.04
N SER A 370 -8.01 9.57 17.96
CA SER A 370 -6.83 10.40 17.68
C SER A 370 -5.70 9.56 17.10
N SER A 371 -5.15 10.01 15.99
CA SER A 371 -4.00 9.37 15.35
C SER A 371 -3.02 10.40 14.84
N PHE A 372 -1.75 10.00 14.76
CA PHE A 372 -0.65 10.86 14.35
C PHE A 372 -0.01 10.29 13.09
N PHE A 373 0.28 11.16 12.13
CA PHE A 373 1.03 10.85 10.93
C PHE A 373 2.43 11.41 11.09
N VAL A 374 3.43 10.55 11.02
CA VAL A 374 4.84 10.87 11.28
C VAL A 374 5.61 10.66 9.99
N VAL A 375 6.30 11.69 9.52
CA VAL A 375 7.24 11.60 8.39
C VAL A 375 8.63 11.36 8.95
N TYR A 376 9.22 10.21 8.62
CA TYR A 376 10.50 9.76 9.12
C TYR A 376 11.48 9.53 7.97
N ASN A 377 12.69 10.09 8.07
CA ASN A 377 13.78 9.83 7.15
C ASN A 377 14.61 8.65 7.66
N ILE A 378 14.69 7.60 6.85
CA ILE A 378 15.37 6.34 7.17
C ILE A 378 16.87 6.55 7.30
N LEU A 379 17.51 7.22 6.34
CA LEU A 379 18.97 7.40 6.28
C LEU A 379 19.51 8.26 7.43
N ASN A 380 18.89 9.43 7.64
CA ASN A 380 19.32 10.35 8.69
C ASN A 380 18.78 9.94 10.05
N THR A 381 17.83 9.00 10.10
CA THR A 381 17.07 8.59 11.28
C THR A 381 16.31 9.74 11.94
N GLU A 382 15.78 10.69 11.16
CA GLU A 382 15.15 11.89 11.70
C GLU A 382 13.63 11.91 11.49
N VAL A 383 12.90 12.36 12.51
CA VAL A 383 11.48 12.71 12.35
C VAL A 383 11.41 14.12 11.78
N LEU A 384 10.87 14.24 10.58
CA LEU A 384 10.80 15.50 9.84
C LEU A 384 9.52 16.28 10.17
N ALA A 385 8.40 15.57 10.31
CA ALA A 385 7.10 16.19 10.57
C ALA A 385 6.17 15.24 11.34
N VAL A 386 5.27 15.83 12.12
CA VAL A 386 4.21 15.11 12.84
C VAL A 386 2.90 15.88 12.69
N TYR A 387 1.87 15.20 12.20
CA TYR A 387 0.55 15.75 11.96
C TYR A 387 -0.50 14.97 12.76
N GLU A 388 -1.47 15.68 13.32
CA GLU A 388 -2.68 15.07 13.87
C GLU A 388 -3.66 14.71 12.74
N ASN A 389 -4.56 13.76 12.97
CA ASN A 389 -5.60 13.38 12.02
C ASN A 389 -6.56 14.51 11.65
N THR A 390 -6.65 15.55 12.48
CA THR A 390 -7.46 16.76 12.27
C THR A 390 -6.68 17.90 11.60
N SER A 391 -5.43 17.68 11.18
CA SER A 391 -4.58 18.72 10.61
C SER A 391 -5.05 19.17 9.22
N GLU A 392 -5.43 20.44 9.10
CA GLU A 392 -5.75 21.07 7.80
C GLU A 392 -4.54 21.12 6.87
N GLU A 393 -3.34 21.34 7.41
CA GLU A 393 -2.09 21.36 6.64
C GLU A 393 -1.84 20.01 5.97
N PHE A 394 -1.96 18.91 6.73
CA PHE A 394 -1.80 17.58 6.17
C PHE A 394 -2.88 17.25 5.14
N LEU A 395 -4.13 17.70 5.37
CA LEU A 395 -5.20 17.57 4.39
C LEU A 395 -4.87 18.33 3.09
N GLN A 396 -4.39 19.57 3.18
CA GLN A 396 -3.97 20.34 2.01
C GLN A 396 -2.81 19.65 1.28
N LEU A 397 -1.80 19.14 2.00
CA LEU A 397 -0.71 18.37 1.40
C LEU A 397 -1.25 17.13 0.67
N PHE A 398 -2.16 16.41 1.30
CA PHE A 398 -2.79 15.25 0.70
C PHE A 398 -3.63 15.59 -0.55
N GLU A 399 -4.32 16.73 -0.57
CA GLU A 399 -5.09 17.18 -1.73
C GLU A 399 -4.19 17.59 -2.90
N HIS A 400 -3.13 18.37 -2.63
CA HIS A 400 -2.19 18.83 -3.66
C HIS A 400 -1.31 17.69 -4.21
N PHE A 401 -0.99 16.70 -3.38
CA PHE A 401 -0.08 15.59 -3.72
C PHE A 401 -0.76 14.23 -3.63
N CYS A 402 -2.07 14.16 -3.86
CA CYS A 402 -2.88 12.94 -3.68
C CYS A 402 -2.30 11.72 -4.42
N ASP A 403 -1.68 11.98 -5.56
CA ASP A 403 -1.02 11.01 -6.41
C ASP A 403 0.25 10.38 -5.80
N LEU A 404 0.95 11.06 -4.90
CA LEU A 404 2.12 10.56 -4.16
C LEU A 404 1.71 9.78 -2.91
N PHE A 405 0.56 10.13 -2.32
CA PHE A 405 0.00 9.42 -1.18
C PHE A 405 -0.86 8.22 -1.59
N ARG A 406 -1.31 8.14 -2.84
CA ARG A 406 -1.95 6.93 -3.39
C ARG A 406 -0.90 5.88 -3.76
N ASN A 407 -1.29 4.61 -3.67
CA ASN A 407 -0.49 3.41 -3.99
C ASN A 407 0.69 3.67 -4.92
N ALA A 408 1.87 3.15 -4.56
CA ALA A 408 3.09 3.27 -5.35
C ALA A 408 2.78 3.22 -6.84
N LYS A 409 2.89 4.38 -7.49
CA LYS A 409 2.70 4.47 -8.93
C LYS A 409 3.77 3.58 -9.53
N LEU A 410 3.36 2.51 -10.18
CA LEU A 410 4.27 1.69 -10.96
C LEU A 410 4.99 2.62 -11.93
N HIS A 411 6.31 2.77 -11.83
CA HIS A 411 7.12 3.58 -12.74
C HIS A 411 7.31 2.89 -14.10
N SER A 412 6.29 2.16 -14.57
CA SER A 412 6.23 1.61 -15.91
C SER A 412 5.97 2.72 -16.93
N GLU A 413 6.51 2.58 -18.14
CA GLU A 413 6.22 3.46 -19.29
C GLU A 413 4.71 3.55 -19.59
N SER A 414 3.93 2.53 -19.18
CA SER A 414 2.47 2.52 -19.21
C SER A 414 1.87 3.30 -18.04
N GLN A 415 2.07 4.63 -18.01
CA GLN A 415 1.55 5.56 -16.99
C GLN A 415 0.01 5.77 -17.05
N PHE A 416 -0.76 4.78 -17.51
CA PHE A 416 -2.20 4.88 -17.69
C PHE A 416 -2.96 4.28 -16.50
N THR A 417 -2.61 4.66 -15.27
CA THR A 417 -3.50 4.45 -14.13
C THR A 417 -4.57 5.54 -14.15
N CYS A 418 -5.67 5.27 -14.84
CA CYS A 418 -6.87 6.09 -14.69
C CYS A 418 -7.35 5.95 -13.25
N SER A 419 -7.17 7.00 -12.45
CA SER A 419 -7.97 7.21 -11.25
C SER A 419 -9.44 6.98 -11.60
N PRO A 420 -10.21 6.19 -10.82
CA PRO A 420 -11.65 6.10 -11.04
C PRO A 420 -12.19 7.52 -11.06
N SER A 421 -12.85 7.88 -12.16
CA SER A 421 -13.41 9.22 -12.31
C SER A 421 -14.44 9.40 -11.20
N ASN A 422 -14.30 10.43 -10.37
CA ASN A 422 -15.35 10.92 -9.46
C ASN A 422 -16.55 11.52 -10.21
N ASN A 423 -16.67 11.24 -11.50
CA ASN A 423 -17.79 11.68 -12.31
C ASN A 423 -18.99 10.78 -12.00
N ILE A 424 -20.01 11.40 -11.41
CA ILE A 424 -21.28 10.77 -11.02
C ILE A 424 -21.98 10.11 -12.22
N TYR A 425 -21.70 10.58 -13.44
CA TYR A 425 -22.23 10.05 -14.71
C TYR A 425 -21.38 8.93 -15.32
N ALA A 426 -20.22 8.63 -14.76
CA ALA A 426 -19.32 7.55 -15.20
C ALA A 426 -19.48 6.26 -14.36
N ARG A 427 -20.52 6.19 -13.52
CA ARG A 427 -20.98 4.92 -12.95
C ARG A 427 -21.83 4.22 -14.00
N SER A 428 -21.21 3.34 -14.79
CA SER A 428 -21.90 2.27 -15.50
C SER A 428 -21.93 1.03 -14.63
#